data_AF-Q73QI4-F1
#
_entry.id   AF-Q73QI4-F1
#
_cell.length_a   1.000
_cell.length_b   1.000
_cell.length_c   1.000
_cell.angle_alpha   90.00
_cell.angle_beta   90.00
_cell.angle_gamma   90.00
#
_symmetry.space_group_name_H-M   'P 1'
#
loop_
_entity.id
_entity.type
_entity.pdbx_description
1 polymer ?
#
loop_
_entity_poly.entity_id
_entity_poly.type
_entity_poly.pdbx_seq_one_letter_code
_entity_poly.pdbx_strand_id
1 'polypeptide(L)'
;MKFNSVYQLPFVAGMKKAVEYFKDNKKALNQYNKRTTELKKYIGKTQIENNIFKITFTEKDNFENIKIEIATYLTKIDAFSLKPPEPEVLMQNGFDFIKYHVNTNSKKIDYNNAAAVIYANKYTSNPLNMSSDISVWNPEYKTYDNDCANYVSQCIYAGGISPTAAWYPESMIWIRTGSPRYTSSGITDYMQQKKIFYSTNYSAASEGGFICLIKESHVVFITSNDSITILFNGHTNDRKQVSFPHLHESEVIYLNPNN
;
A
#
# COMPACT_ATOMS: atom_id res chain seq x y z
N MET A 1 6.99 15.09 10.13
CA MET A 1 8.40 15.02 10.54
C MET A 1 9.09 14.06 9.57
N LYS A 2 10.12 14.48 8.81
CA LYS A 2 10.90 13.56 7.97
C LYS A 2 12.20 13.22 8.70
N PHE A 3 12.42 11.92 8.92
CA PHE A 3 13.60 11.41 9.61
C PHE A 3 14.80 11.38 8.66
N ASN A 4 16.01 11.59 9.19
CA ASN A 4 17.25 11.58 8.41
C ASN A 4 17.97 10.22 8.48
N SER A 5 17.57 9.36 9.41
CA SER A 5 18.11 8.02 9.59
C SER A 5 16.99 7.03 9.88
N VAL A 6 17.09 5.85 9.27
CA VAL A 6 16.14 4.74 9.51
C VAL A 6 16.06 4.36 10.99
N TYR A 7 17.14 4.54 11.75
CA TYR A 7 17.17 4.19 13.18
C TYR A 7 16.43 5.19 14.07
N GLN A 8 16.00 6.33 13.52
CA GLN A 8 15.14 7.28 14.23
C GLN A 8 13.65 6.95 14.08
N LEU A 9 13.29 6.01 13.19
CA LEU A 9 11.91 5.59 13.00
C LEU A 9 11.41 4.81 14.23
N PRO A 10 10.27 5.19 14.84
CA PRO A 10 9.66 4.43 15.93
C PRO A 10 9.38 2.97 15.54
N PHE A 11 8.95 2.72 14.29
CA PHE A 11 8.79 1.37 13.75
C PHE A 11 10.10 0.55 13.81
N VAL A 12 11.24 1.13 13.45
CA VAL A 12 12.55 0.45 13.50
C VAL A 12 12.99 0.21 14.95
N ALA A 13 12.71 1.15 15.86
CA ALA A 13 12.93 0.94 17.29
C ALA A 13 12.11 -0.23 17.83
N GLY A 14 10.85 -0.36 17.41
CA GLY A 14 9.98 -1.50 17.70
C GLY A 14 10.54 -2.84 17.20
N MET A 15 10.98 -2.88 15.94
CA MET A 15 11.63 -4.08 15.38
C MET A 15 12.89 -4.46 16.16
N LYS A 16 13.72 -3.48 16.55
CA LYS A 16 14.93 -3.74 17.35
C LYS A 16 14.58 -4.37 18.70
N LYS A 17 13.56 -3.85 19.40
CA LYS A 17 13.07 -4.46 20.67
C LYS A 17 12.62 -5.91 20.46
N ALA A 18 11.98 -6.23 19.34
CA ALA A 18 11.60 -7.61 19.03
C ALA A 18 12.81 -8.52 18.77
N VAL A 19 13.84 -8.03 18.06
CA VAL A 19 15.09 -8.79 17.89
C VAL A 19 15.74 -9.09 19.24
N GLU A 20 15.80 -8.12 20.14
CA GLU A 20 16.32 -8.30 21.51
C GLU A 20 15.47 -9.31 22.29
N TYR A 21 14.14 -9.25 22.17
CA TYR A 21 13.21 -10.20 22.78
C TYR A 21 13.44 -11.65 22.32
N PHE A 22 13.66 -11.85 21.01
CA PHE A 22 13.93 -13.17 20.43
C PHE A 22 15.40 -13.63 20.51
N LYS A 23 16.29 -12.82 21.08
CA LYS A 23 17.71 -13.13 21.30
C LYS A 23 18.40 -13.59 20.01
N ASP A 24 19.08 -14.73 20.01
CA ASP A 24 19.89 -15.27 18.91
C ASP A 24 19.05 -15.85 17.74
N ASN A 25 17.76 -15.52 17.65
CA ASN A 25 16.92 -15.97 16.55
C ASN A 25 17.35 -15.32 15.23
N LYS A 26 18.04 -16.09 14.38
CA LYS A 26 18.52 -15.65 13.07
C LYS A 26 17.41 -15.11 12.15
N LYS A 27 16.18 -15.62 12.25
CA LYS A 27 15.07 -15.11 11.42
C LYS A 27 14.69 -13.68 11.81
N ALA A 28 14.64 -13.39 13.12
CA ALA A 28 14.36 -12.06 13.61
C ALA A 28 15.40 -11.05 13.11
N LEU A 29 16.69 -11.37 13.27
CA LEU A 29 17.79 -10.52 12.82
C LEU A 29 17.80 -10.33 11.30
N ASN A 30 17.57 -11.40 10.53
CA ASN A 30 17.52 -11.31 9.07
C ASN A 30 16.37 -10.42 8.59
N GLN A 31 15.20 -10.51 9.22
CA GLN A 31 14.06 -9.66 8.85
C GLN A 31 14.25 -8.20 9.24
N TYR A 32 14.83 -7.95 10.43
CA TYR A 32 15.24 -6.61 10.81
C TYR A 32 16.19 -6.00 9.76
N ASN A 33 17.25 -6.72 9.40
CA ASN A 33 18.24 -6.25 8.43
C ASN A 33 17.64 -6.04 7.03
N LYS A 34 16.78 -6.96 6.56
CA LYS A 34 16.05 -6.83 5.28
C LYS A 34 15.21 -5.55 5.29
N ARG A 35 14.33 -5.40 6.28
CA ARG A 35 13.40 -4.27 6.35
C ARG A 35 14.10 -2.93 6.55
N THR A 36 15.14 -2.86 7.40
CA THR A 36 15.93 -1.64 7.57
C THR A 36 16.67 -1.26 6.28
N THR A 37 17.14 -2.24 5.49
CA THR A 37 17.77 -1.98 4.20
C THR A 37 16.78 -1.42 3.18
N GLU A 38 15.56 -1.98 3.14
CA GLU A 38 14.47 -1.44 2.30
C GLU A 38 14.14 0.01 2.66
N LEU A 39 13.99 0.32 3.94
CA LEU A 39 13.62 1.67 4.40
C LEU A 39 14.69 2.73 4.06
N LYS A 40 15.96 2.34 3.93
CA LYS A 40 17.04 3.27 3.50
C LYS A 40 16.83 3.84 2.09
N LYS A 41 15.95 3.24 1.29
CA LYS A 41 15.55 3.80 -0.02
C LYS A 41 14.80 5.13 0.12
N TYR A 42 14.09 5.34 1.23
CA TYR A 42 13.18 6.47 1.41
C TYR A 42 13.66 7.47 2.48
N ILE A 43 14.26 6.98 3.56
CA ILE A 43 14.62 7.83 4.71
C ILE A 43 15.87 8.66 4.40
N GLY A 44 15.79 9.96 4.69
CA GLY A 44 16.82 10.93 4.30
C GLY A 44 16.91 11.18 2.79
N LYS A 45 15.90 10.76 2.01
CA LYS A 45 15.82 10.97 0.56
C LYS A 45 14.60 11.83 0.20
N THR A 46 14.70 12.57 -0.89
CA THR A 46 13.55 13.27 -1.47
C THR A 46 12.54 12.26 -1.99
N GLN A 47 11.28 12.45 -1.65
CA GLN A 47 10.15 11.66 -2.14
C GLN A 47 9.18 12.60 -2.85
N ILE A 48 8.60 12.14 -3.97
CA ILE A 48 7.59 12.88 -4.73
C ILE A 48 6.21 12.38 -4.27
N GLU A 49 5.37 13.30 -3.77
CA GLU A 49 4.02 13.02 -3.30
C GLU A 49 3.05 13.89 -4.10
N ASN A 50 2.21 13.30 -4.97
CA ASN A 50 1.35 14.05 -5.88
C ASN A 50 -0.05 14.30 -5.29
N ASN A 51 -0.11 14.75 -4.03
CA ASN A 51 -1.37 14.98 -3.33
C ASN A 51 -2.17 16.13 -3.96
N ILE A 52 -3.49 15.95 -4.08
CA ILE A 52 -4.41 16.99 -4.53
C ILE A 52 -5.25 17.44 -3.34
N PHE A 53 -5.12 18.70 -2.97
CA PHE A 53 -5.86 19.30 -1.87
C PHE A 53 -7.02 20.16 -2.37
N LYS A 54 -8.17 20.07 -1.69
CA LYS A 54 -9.25 21.04 -1.78
C LYS A 54 -9.27 21.86 -0.51
N ILE A 55 -9.10 23.16 -0.66
CA ILE A 55 -9.14 24.11 0.45
C ILE A 55 -10.45 24.89 0.35
N THR A 56 -11.26 24.86 1.41
CA THR A 56 -12.52 25.58 1.48
C THR A 56 -12.43 26.63 2.59
N PHE A 57 -12.62 27.88 2.23
CA PHE A 57 -12.72 29.01 3.16
C PHE A 57 -14.19 29.19 3.54
N THR A 58 -14.50 29.17 4.83
CA THR A 58 -15.87 29.37 5.33
C THR A 58 -16.27 30.84 5.28
N GLU A 59 -15.30 31.74 5.37
CA GLU A 59 -15.46 33.19 5.29
C GLU A 59 -14.35 33.79 4.43
N LYS A 60 -14.64 34.92 3.80
CA LYS A 60 -13.66 35.63 2.98
C LYS A 60 -12.52 36.12 3.88
N ASP A 61 -11.27 35.88 3.45
CA ASP A 61 -10.04 36.32 4.13
C ASP A 61 -9.83 35.78 5.57
N ASN A 62 -10.56 34.73 5.97
CA ASN A 62 -10.41 34.08 7.27
C ASN A 62 -9.70 32.71 7.15
N PHE A 63 -8.55 32.58 7.83
CA PHE A 63 -7.74 31.36 7.82
C PHE A 63 -7.97 30.45 9.05
N GLU A 64 -8.75 30.89 10.04
CA GLU A 64 -8.94 30.14 11.30
C GLU A 64 -9.85 28.93 11.12
N ASN A 65 -10.85 29.01 10.22
CA ASN A 65 -11.88 27.98 10.02
C ASN A 65 -11.78 27.31 8.63
N ILE A 66 -10.56 27.08 8.13
CA ILE A 66 -10.35 26.44 6.83
C ILE A 66 -10.60 24.93 6.92
N LYS A 67 -11.38 24.39 5.97
CA LYS A 67 -11.46 22.95 5.73
C LYS A 67 -10.46 22.54 4.66
N ILE A 68 -9.56 21.61 5.00
CA ILE A 68 -8.56 21.05 4.07
C ILE A 68 -8.90 19.58 3.83
N GLU A 69 -9.19 19.25 2.58
CA GLU A 69 -9.50 17.88 2.17
C GLU A 69 -8.45 17.37 1.18
N ILE A 70 -8.14 16.08 1.22
CA ILE A 70 -7.30 15.40 0.23
C ILE A 70 -8.16 14.52 -0.68
N ALA A 71 -7.92 14.58 -1.98
CA ALA A 71 -8.52 13.66 -2.95
C ALA A 71 -7.79 12.30 -2.91
N THR A 72 -8.52 11.24 -2.61
CA THR A 72 -8.01 9.87 -2.53
C THR A 72 -8.43 9.06 -3.75
N TYR A 73 -8.53 7.73 -3.59
CA TYR A 73 -8.92 6.74 -4.58
C TYR A 73 -10.37 6.85 -5.07
N LEU A 74 -11.31 7.35 -4.26
CA LEU A 74 -12.73 7.46 -4.65
C LEU A 74 -13.44 8.72 -4.14
N THR A 75 -12.91 9.38 -3.12
CA THR A 75 -13.57 10.50 -2.46
C THR A 75 -12.56 11.54 -2.02
N LYS A 76 -13.05 12.61 -1.39
CA LYS A 76 -12.25 13.56 -0.62
C LYS A 76 -12.48 13.28 0.86
N ILE A 77 -11.41 13.29 1.64
CA ILE A 77 -11.46 13.13 3.09
C ILE A 77 -10.66 14.24 3.76
N ASP A 78 -10.84 14.40 5.06
CA ASP A 78 -10.06 15.35 5.84
C ASP A 78 -8.55 15.07 5.71
N ALA A 79 -7.74 16.10 5.40
CA ALA A 79 -6.30 15.98 5.27
C ALA A 79 -5.59 15.58 6.59
N PHE A 80 -6.23 15.78 7.75
CA PHE A 80 -5.73 15.27 9.04
C PHE A 80 -5.63 13.73 9.08
N SER A 81 -6.32 13.02 8.18
CA SER A 81 -6.14 11.57 8.00
C SER A 81 -4.75 11.16 7.52
N LEU A 82 -3.93 12.10 7.03
CA LEU A 82 -2.51 11.86 6.72
C LEU A 82 -1.60 11.95 7.95
N LYS A 83 -2.11 12.38 9.11
CA LYS A 83 -1.29 12.47 10.32
C LYS A 83 -0.84 11.06 10.73
N PRO A 84 0.46 10.83 10.94
CA PRO A 84 0.93 9.53 11.38
C PRO A 84 0.34 9.14 12.73
N PRO A 85 0.19 7.83 12.99
CA PRO A 85 -0.10 7.32 14.33
C PRO A 85 0.93 7.78 15.34
N GLU A 86 0.53 7.75 16.61
CA GLU A 86 1.44 8.07 17.71
C GLU A 86 2.65 7.11 17.73
N PRO A 87 3.84 7.59 18.16
CA PRO A 87 5.08 6.80 18.11
C PRO A 87 4.98 5.42 18.77
N GLU A 88 4.22 5.28 19.84
CA GLU A 88 4.01 4.01 20.56
C GLU A 88 3.32 2.97 19.67
N VAL A 89 2.33 3.38 18.87
CA VAL A 89 1.63 2.51 17.91
C VAL A 89 2.60 2.05 16.83
N LEU A 90 3.42 2.98 16.30
CA LEU A 90 4.43 2.65 15.31
C LEU A 90 5.49 1.68 15.86
N MET A 91 5.92 1.85 17.11
CA MET A 91 6.81 0.91 17.80
C MET A 91 6.17 -0.46 17.96
N GLN A 92 4.90 -0.54 18.36
CA GLN A 92 4.18 -1.80 18.49
C GLN A 92 4.07 -2.53 17.13
N ASN A 93 3.72 -1.79 16.06
CA ASN A 93 3.69 -2.32 14.69
C ASN A 93 5.04 -2.92 14.27
N GLY A 94 6.15 -2.30 14.64
CA GLY A 94 7.50 -2.82 14.38
C GLY A 94 7.81 -4.09 15.14
N PHE A 95 7.40 -4.16 16.42
CA PHE A 95 7.56 -5.35 17.23
C PHE A 95 6.78 -6.53 16.64
N ASP A 96 5.51 -6.31 16.32
CA ASP A 96 4.61 -7.33 15.78
C ASP A 96 5.01 -7.80 14.38
N PHE A 97 5.59 -6.92 13.55
CA PHE A 97 6.16 -7.29 12.26
C PHE A 97 7.24 -8.38 12.39
N ILE A 98 8.19 -8.21 13.31
CA ILE A 98 9.24 -9.22 13.53
C ILE A 98 8.64 -10.49 14.14
N LYS A 99 7.77 -10.35 15.14
CA LYS A 99 7.07 -11.47 15.79
C LYS A 99 6.31 -12.34 14.77
N TYR A 100 5.61 -11.71 13.84
CA TYR A 100 4.91 -12.41 12.74
C TYR A 100 5.89 -13.28 11.95
N HIS A 101 7.01 -12.72 11.48
CA HIS A 101 7.96 -13.47 10.64
C HIS A 101 8.76 -14.55 11.38
N VAL A 102 8.94 -14.40 12.69
CA VAL A 102 9.54 -15.46 13.52
C VAL A 102 8.57 -16.64 13.67
N ASN A 103 7.29 -16.34 13.90
CA ASN A 103 6.27 -17.36 14.22
C ASN A 103 5.62 -17.99 12.99
N THR A 104 5.77 -17.38 11.82
CA THR A 104 5.22 -17.90 10.56
C THR A 104 6.30 -18.53 9.71
N ASN A 105 5.96 -19.67 9.10
CA ASN A 105 6.75 -20.30 8.04
C ASN A 105 5.99 -20.12 6.73
N SER A 106 6.00 -18.91 6.17
CA SER A 106 5.46 -18.67 4.84
C SER A 106 6.44 -19.16 3.77
N LYS A 107 5.92 -19.88 2.77
CA LYS A 107 6.71 -20.25 1.59
C LYS A 107 7.03 -18.97 0.83
N LYS A 108 8.31 -18.72 0.60
CA LYS A 108 8.73 -17.56 -0.20
C LYS A 108 8.25 -17.69 -1.63
N ILE A 109 7.75 -16.60 -2.17
CA ILE A 109 7.44 -16.45 -3.60
C ILE A 109 8.59 -15.74 -4.31
N ASP A 110 8.76 -16.05 -5.59
CA ASP A 110 9.58 -15.23 -6.48
C ASP A 110 8.72 -14.06 -6.97
N TYR A 111 9.00 -12.86 -6.43
CA TYR A 111 8.25 -11.65 -6.73
C TYR A 111 9.16 -10.43 -6.66
N ASN A 112 9.23 -9.73 -7.79
CA ASN A 112 10.06 -8.56 -7.99
C ASN A 112 9.24 -7.28 -7.76
N ASN A 113 9.31 -6.76 -6.54
CA ASN A 113 8.60 -5.53 -6.16
C ASN A 113 8.97 -4.36 -7.08
N ALA A 114 10.25 -4.23 -7.48
CA ALA A 114 10.70 -3.13 -8.32
C ALA A 114 10.08 -3.18 -9.71
N ALA A 115 9.98 -4.36 -10.33
CA ALA A 115 9.32 -4.53 -11.62
C ALA A 115 7.83 -4.18 -11.55
N ALA A 116 7.15 -4.63 -10.49
CA ALA A 116 5.75 -4.32 -10.25
C ALA A 116 5.53 -2.80 -10.07
N VAL A 117 6.39 -2.12 -9.32
CA VAL A 117 6.33 -0.66 -9.11
C VAL A 117 6.66 0.12 -10.39
N ILE A 118 7.62 -0.34 -11.20
CA ILE A 118 7.90 0.25 -12.52
C ILE A 118 6.66 0.17 -13.41
N TYR A 119 6.01 -0.99 -13.46
CA TYR A 119 4.76 -1.17 -14.20
C TYR A 119 3.68 -0.22 -13.68
N ALA A 120 3.46 -0.21 -12.37
CA ALA A 120 2.46 0.63 -11.74
C ALA A 120 2.67 2.11 -12.09
N ASN A 121 3.92 2.61 -12.04
CA ASN A 121 4.23 3.99 -12.37
C ASN A 121 4.10 4.30 -13.86
N LYS A 122 4.35 3.32 -14.75
CA LYS A 122 4.25 3.50 -16.19
C LYS A 122 2.80 3.70 -16.64
N TYR A 123 1.89 2.89 -16.10
CA TYR A 123 0.51 2.80 -16.59
C TYR A 123 -0.50 3.46 -15.65
N THR A 124 -0.21 4.65 -15.14
CA THR A 124 -1.17 5.45 -14.34
C THR A 124 -0.83 6.92 -14.48
N SER A 125 -1.81 7.79 -14.25
CA SER A 125 -1.64 9.25 -14.17
C SER A 125 -2.20 9.80 -12.86
N ASN A 126 -2.32 11.13 -12.76
CA ASN A 126 -2.87 11.82 -11.59
C ASN A 126 -3.70 13.06 -12.00
N PRO A 127 -4.83 12.88 -12.69
CA PRO A 127 -5.69 13.98 -13.11
C PRO A 127 -6.31 14.70 -11.91
N LEU A 128 -6.43 16.03 -12.01
CA LEU A 128 -6.93 16.89 -10.93
C LEU A 128 -8.40 16.61 -10.57
N ASN A 129 -9.21 16.18 -11.53
CA ASN A 129 -10.67 16.10 -11.40
C ASN A 129 -11.19 14.76 -10.88
N MET A 130 -10.33 13.93 -10.26
CA MET A 130 -10.70 12.57 -9.85
C MET A 130 -11.32 11.75 -10.98
N SER A 131 -10.69 11.78 -12.16
CA SER A 131 -11.15 11.06 -13.35
C SER A 131 -10.20 9.92 -13.70
N SER A 132 -10.68 8.96 -14.50
CA SER A 132 -9.81 8.02 -15.21
C SER A 132 -9.14 8.70 -16.40
N ASP A 133 -7.85 8.42 -16.65
CA ASP A 133 -7.15 8.79 -17.87
C ASP A 133 -6.73 7.52 -18.61
N ILE A 134 -7.69 6.92 -19.31
CA ILE A 134 -7.50 5.65 -20.02
C ILE A 134 -6.40 5.69 -21.08
N SER A 135 -5.96 6.89 -21.50
CA SER A 135 -4.92 7.05 -22.52
C SER A 135 -3.54 6.59 -22.07
N VAL A 136 -3.30 6.52 -20.75
CA VAL A 136 -2.03 6.05 -20.18
C VAL A 136 -2.08 4.61 -19.68
N TRP A 137 -3.26 3.99 -19.66
CA TRP A 137 -3.44 2.60 -19.20
C TRP A 137 -2.81 1.63 -20.20
N ASN A 138 -2.48 0.41 -19.77
CA ASN A 138 -1.83 -0.54 -20.68
C ASN A 138 -2.81 -1.01 -21.78
N PRO A 139 -2.56 -0.69 -23.07
CA PRO A 139 -3.46 -1.05 -24.16
C PRO A 139 -3.52 -2.57 -24.44
N GLU A 140 -2.60 -3.36 -23.88
CA GLU A 140 -2.61 -4.83 -24.00
C GLU A 140 -3.73 -5.50 -23.20
N TYR A 141 -4.32 -4.78 -22.24
CA TYR A 141 -5.37 -5.31 -21.38
C TYR A 141 -6.69 -4.60 -21.68
N LYS A 142 -7.78 -5.39 -21.62
CA LYS A 142 -9.12 -4.83 -21.64
C LYS A 142 -9.32 -3.88 -20.46
N THR A 143 -9.94 -2.74 -20.71
CA THR A 143 -10.31 -1.75 -19.69
C THR A 143 -11.74 -1.97 -19.21
N TYR A 144 -12.00 -1.61 -17.95
CA TYR A 144 -13.31 -1.71 -17.33
C TYR A 144 -13.65 -0.39 -16.63
N ASP A 145 -14.95 -0.08 -16.45
CA ASP A 145 -15.38 1.14 -15.75
C ASP A 145 -14.82 1.21 -14.31
N ASN A 146 -14.74 0.06 -13.64
CA ASN A 146 -14.11 -0.12 -12.33
C ASN A 146 -12.82 -0.93 -12.46
N ASP A 147 -11.77 -0.34 -13.03
CA ASP A 147 -10.54 -1.04 -13.41
C ASP A 147 -9.55 -1.33 -12.25
N CYS A 148 -9.86 -0.94 -11.01
CA CYS A 148 -8.93 -1.03 -9.88
C CYS A 148 -8.28 -2.42 -9.70
N ALA A 149 -9.08 -3.50 -9.71
CA ALA A 149 -8.57 -4.86 -9.56
C ALA A 149 -7.80 -5.35 -10.78
N ASN A 150 -8.25 -4.98 -11.98
CA ASN A 150 -7.55 -5.30 -13.22
C ASN A 150 -6.15 -4.68 -13.23
N TYR A 151 -6.04 -3.40 -12.87
CA TYR A 151 -4.77 -2.69 -12.73
C TYR A 151 -3.83 -3.32 -11.68
N VAL A 152 -4.33 -3.58 -10.47
CA VAL A 152 -3.53 -4.22 -9.42
C VAL A 152 -3.08 -5.62 -9.84
N SER A 153 -3.94 -6.41 -10.50
CA SER A 153 -3.57 -7.71 -11.04
C SER A 153 -2.46 -7.61 -12.09
N GLN A 154 -2.53 -6.63 -13.00
CA GLN A 154 -1.46 -6.37 -13.96
C GLN A 154 -0.14 -6.01 -13.27
N CYS A 155 -0.16 -5.19 -12.23
CA CYS A 155 1.04 -4.86 -11.45
C CYS A 155 1.66 -6.11 -10.82
N ILE A 156 0.83 -6.98 -10.23
CA ILE A 156 1.27 -8.23 -9.60
C ILE A 156 1.84 -9.21 -10.64
N TYR A 157 1.23 -9.30 -11.83
CA TYR A 157 1.75 -10.11 -12.93
C TYR A 157 3.10 -9.59 -13.42
N ALA A 158 3.25 -8.26 -13.58
CA ALA A 158 4.52 -7.64 -13.92
C ALA A 158 5.61 -7.84 -12.86
N GLY A 159 5.22 -8.06 -11.61
CA GLY A 159 6.11 -8.48 -10.53
C GLY A 159 6.55 -9.94 -10.59
N GLY A 160 6.03 -10.74 -11.53
CA GLY A 160 6.48 -12.12 -11.78
C GLY A 160 5.53 -13.22 -11.29
N ILE A 161 4.37 -12.88 -10.72
CA ILE A 161 3.37 -13.92 -10.36
C ILE A 161 2.76 -14.48 -11.64
N SER A 162 3.01 -15.75 -11.91
CA SER A 162 2.49 -16.42 -13.10
C SER A 162 0.97 -16.61 -13.04
N PRO A 163 0.25 -16.43 -14.15
CA PRO A 163 -1.16 -16.74 -14.25
C PRO A 163 -1.46 -18.21 -13.94
N THR A 164 -2.66 -18.47 -13.46
CA THR A 164 -3.18 -19.81 -13.21
C THR A 164 -4.48 -20.01 -13.96
N ALA A 165 -5.05 -21.22 -13.92
CA ALA A 165 -6.38 -21.48 -14.48
C ALA A 165 -7.51 -20.64 -13.81
N ALA A 166 -7.27 -20.07 -12.63
CA ALA A 166 -8.25 -19.27 -11.90
C ALA A 166 -7.95 -17.75 -11.94
N TRP A 167 -6.67 -17.37 -11.95
CA TRP A 167 -6.22 -15.98 -11.99
C TRP A 167 -5.40 -15.74 -13.26
N TYR A 168 -6.04 -15.14 -14.26
CA TYR A 168 -5.47 -14.79 -15.56
C TYR A 168 -6.20 -13.55 -16.09
N PRO A 169 -5.65 -12.80 -17.06
CA PRO A 169 -6.30 -11.62 -17.60
C PRO A 169 -7.76 -11.90 -17.98
N GLU A 170 -8.67 -11.00 -17.61
CA GLU A 170 -10.13 -11.11 -17.81
C GLU A 170 -10.86 -12.15 -16.94
N SER A 171 -10.17 -12.99 -16.17
CA SER A 171 -10.84 -13.88 -15.21
C SER A 171 -11.52 -13.09 -14.09
N MET A 172 -12.59 -13.65 -13.51
CA MET A 172 -13.32 -12.97 -12.44
C MET A 172 -12.43 -12.64 -11.22
N ILE A 173 -11.45 -13.48 -10.91
CA ILE A 173 -10.51 -13.23 -9.81
C ILE A 173 -9.58 -12.05 -10.15
N TRP A 174 -9.17 -11.95 -11.41
CA TRP A 174 -8.28 -10.89 -11.90
C TRP A 174 -8.95 -9.52 -11.89
N ILE A 175 -10.22 -9.44 -12.30
CA ILE A 175 -10.94 -8.16 -12.49
C ILE A 175 -11.81 -7.75 -11.31
N ARG A 176 -11.87 -8.53 -10.22
CA ARG A 176 -12.64 -8.20 -9.01
C ARG A 176 -11.73 -7.99 -7.82
N THR A 177 -12.15 -7.12 -6.91
CA THR A 177 -11.39 -6.80 -5.70
C THR A 177 -11.30 -7.96 -4.72
N GLY A 178 -12.39 -8.72 -4.54
CA GLY A 178 -12.44 -9.79 -3.52
C GLY A 178 -12.55 -9.23 -2.10
N SER A 179 -13.18 -8.05 -1.94
CA SER A 179 -13.37 -7.44 -0.62
C SER A 179 -14.18 -8.39 0.28
N PRO A 180 -13.75 -8.60 1.55
CA PRO A 180 -14.44 -9.48 2.48
C PRO A 180 -15.84 -9.00 2.87
N ARG A 181 -16.21 -7.76 2.51
CA ARG A 181 -17.58 -7.25 2.65
C ARG A 181 -18.59 -8.03 1.79
N TYR A 182 -18.13 -8.65 0.69
CA TYR A 182 -18.97 -9.33 -0.28
C TYR A 182 -18.59 -10.80 -0.40
N THR A 183 -19.51 -11.63 -0.89
CA THR A 183 -19.29 -13.08 -1.09
C THR A 183 -18.56 -13.40 -2.39
N SER A 184 -18.18 -12.39 -3.18
CA SER A 184 -17.52 -12.56 -4.47
C SER A 184 -16.01 -12.71 -4.32
N SER A 185 -15.46 -13.78 -4.90
CA SER A 185 -14.01 -13.94 -5.03
C SER A 185 -13.41 -12.91 -5.99
N GLY A 186 -12.18 -12.53 -5.68
CA GLY A 186 -11.36 -11.55 -6.37
C GLY A 186 -9.90 -11.65 -5.97
N ILE A 187 -9.13 -10.61 -6.30
CA ILE A 187 -7.69 -10.62 -6.09
C ILE A 187 -7.31 -10.69 -4.60
N THR A 188 -8.06 -10.03 -3.72
CA THR A 188 -7.76 -9.91 -2.29
C THR A 188 -7.84 -11.25 -1.57
N ASP A 189 -8.94 -11.98 -1.70
CA ASP A 189 -9.11 -13.28 -1.06
C ASP A 189 -8.22 -14.35 -1.74
N TYR A 190 -8.10 -14.32 -3.07
CA TYR A 190 -7.25 -15.28 -3.80
C TYR A 190 -5.79 -15.18 -3.39
N MET A 191 -5.20 -13.97 -3.36
CA MET A 191 -3.79 -13.78 -3.01
C MET A 191 -3.47 -14.23 -1.58
N GLN A 192 -4.41 -14.04 -0.65
CA GLN A 192 -4.30 -14.52 0.73
C GLN A 192 -4.44 -16.04 0.83
N GLN A 193 -5.47 -16.63 0.21
CA GLN A 193 -5.72 -18.07 0.23
C GLN A 193 -4.57 -18.86 -0.38
N LYS A 194 -3.97 -18.34 -1.46
CA LYS A 194 -2.77 -18.92 -2.08
C LYS A 194 -1.48 -18.63 -1.31
N LYS A 195 -1.53 -17.85 -0.23
CA LYS A 195 -0.37 -17.39 0.56
C LYS A 195 0.69 -16.70 -0.32
N ILE A 196 0.25 -16.01 -1.36
CA ILE A 196 1.13 -15.18 -2.20
C ILE A 196 1.34 -13.84 -1.49
N PHE A 197 0.26 -13.29 -0.93
CA PHE A 197 0.30 -12.10 -0.08
C PHE A 197 -0.21 -12.45 1.32
N TYR A 198 0.24 -11.69 2.31
CA TYR A 198 -0.22 -11.79 3.69
C TYR A 198 -0.68 -10.43 4.21
N SER A 199 -1.65 -10.45 5.13
CA SER A 199 -2.18 -9.23 5.73
C SER A 199 -1.21 -8.66 6.75
N THR A 200 -1.07 -7.34 6.73
CA THR A 200 -0.20 -6.58 7.63
C THR A 200 -0.84 -5.24 7.99
N ASN A 201 -0.08 -4.35 8.64
CA ASN A 201 -0.51 -3.01 9.00
C ASN A 201 0.13 -1.94 8.12
N TYR A 202 -0.37 -0.71 8.23
CA TYR A 202 0.11 0.46 7.48
C TYR A 202 1.64 0.57 7.50
N SER A 203 2.27 0.53 8.68
CA SER A 203 3.72 0.77 8.82
C SER A 203 4.58 -0.37 8.27
N ALA A 204 4.03 -1.58 8.24
CA ALA A 204 4.71 -2.81 7.85
C ALA A 204 4.54 -3.16 6.36
N ALA A 205 3.53 -2.61 5.67
CA ALA A 205 3.34 -2.83 4.25
C ALA A 205 4.56 -2.38 3.43
N SER A 206 4.83 -2.99 2.28
CA SER A 206 5.98 -2.65 1.44
C SER A 206 5.55 -2.27 0.02
N GLU A 207 6.45 -1.60 -0.70
CA GLU A 207 6.32 -1.40 -2.14
C GLU A 207 6.09 -2.73 -2.85
N GLY A 208 5.25 -2.76 -3.87
CA GLY A 208 4.85 -4.00 -4.52
C GLY A 208 3.71 -4.75 -3.82
N GLY A 209 3.32 -4.32 -2.61
CA GLY A 209 2.08 -4.69 -1.95
C GLY A 209 0.86 -3.99 -2.55
N PHE A 210 -0.32 -4.31 -2.03
CA PHE A 210 -1.55 -3.60 -2.39
C PHE A 210 -2.48 -3.48 -1.18
N ILE A 211 -3.48 -2.62 -1.30
CA ILE A 211 -4.41 -2.28 -0.23
C ILE A 211 -5.82 -2.59 -0.71
N CYS A 212 -6.58 -3.34 0.08
CA CYS A 212 -8.01 -3.53 -0.12
C CYS A 212 -8.80 -2.60 0.80
N LEU A 213 -9.64 -1.77 0.21
CA LEU A 213 -10.61 -0.90 0.86
C LEU A 213 -11.92 -1.67 1.01
N ILE A 214 -12.20 -2.12 2.23
CA ILE A 214 -13.24 -3.12 2.49
C ILE A 214 -14.62 -2.54 2.17
N LYS A 215 -14.91 -1.34 2.66
CA LYS A 215 -16.23 -0.72 2.51
C LYS A 215 -16.51 -0.38 1.05
N GLU A 216 -15.53 0.16 0.35
CA GLU A 216 -15.65 0.66 -1.01
C GLU A 216 -15.57 -0.45 -2.05
N SER A 217 -15.12 -1.65 -1.68
CA SER A 217 -14.76 -2.71 -2.64
C SER A 217 -13.76 -2.20 -3.68
N HIS A 218 -12.68 -1.57 -3.21
CA HIS A 218 -11.67 -0.96 -4.08
C HIS A 218 -10.28 -1.47 -3.71
N VAL A 219 -9.36 -1.48 -4.66
CA VAL A 219 -7.96 -1.86 -4.40
C VAL A 219 -7.00 -0.84 -5.01
N VAL A 220 -5.89 -0.58 -4.32
CA VAL A 220 -4.81 0.30 -4.80
C VAL A 220 -3.45 -0.36 -4.62
N PHE A 221 -2.48 0.00 -5.45
CA PHE A 221 -1.15 -0.59 -5.45
C PHE A 221 -0.13 0.27 -4.69
N ILE A 222 0.69 -0.32 -3.83
CA ILE A 222 1.68 0.40 -3.01
C ILE A 222 2.96 0.60 -3.82
N THR A 223 3.33 1.85 -4.06
CA THR A 223 4.58 2.21 -4.77
C THR A 223 5.73 2.53 -3.84
N SER A 224 5.44 2.97 -2.61
CA SER A 224 6.45 3.17 -1.56
C SER A 224 5.80 3.14 -0.18
N ASN A 225 6.59 2.80 0.82
CA ASN A 225 6.21 2.98 2.21
C ASN A 225 7.46 3.19 3.07
N ASP A 226 7.57 4.35 3.70
CA ASP A 226 8.67 4.68 4.60
C ASP A 226 8.36 4.38 6.08
N SER A 227 7.31 3.59 6.33
CA SER A 227 6.66 3.23 7.60
C SER A 227 5.78 4.32 8.23
N ILE A 228 5.79 5.53 7.67
CA ILE A 228 5.01 6.68 8.11
C ILE A 228 4.03 7.10 7.01
N THR A 229 4.49 7.14 5.78
CA THR A 229 3.72 7.50 4.59
C THR A 229 3.77 6.36 3.58
N ILE A 230 2.59 5.86 3.23
CA ILE A 230 2.39 5.02 2.04
C ILE A 230 2.11 5.94 0.86
N LEU A 231 2.79 5.73 -0.26
CA LEU A 231 2.35 6.24 -1.56
C LEU A 231 1.74 5.10 -2.38
N PHE A 232 0.63 5.40 -3.03
CA PHE A 232 -0.08 4.44 -3.86
C PHE A 232 -0.33 4.94 -5.28
N ASN A 233 -0.52 3.97 -6.17
CA ASN A 233 -1.14 4.17 -7.47
C ASN A 233 -2.48 3.45 -7.54
N GLY A 234 -3.41 3.95 -8.35
CA GLY A 234 -4.71 3.29 -8.54
C GLY A 234 -5.41 3.77 -9.80
N HIS A 235 -6.23 2.90 -10.37
CA HIS A 235 -7.17 3.18 -11.46
C HIS A 235 -8.58 3.51 -10.92
N THR A 236 -9.54 3.70 -11.84
CA THR A 236 -10.91 4.22 -11.63
C THR A 236 -10.93 5.72 -11.46
N ASN A 237 -10.23 6.24 -10.46
CA ASN A 237 -9.87 7.64 -10.39
C ASN A 237 -8.36 7.71 -10.28
N ASP A 238 -7.70 7.98 -11.40
CA ASP A 238 -6.26 7.77 -11.48
C ASP A 238 -5.53 8.57 -10.41
N ARG A 239 -4.68 7.87 -9.67
CA ARG A 239 -3.80 8.44 -8.64
C ARG A 239 -2.43 7.87 -8.87
N LYS A 240 -1.42 8.74 -8.87
CA LYS A 240 -0.01 8.35 -9.03
C LYS A 240 0.80 8.90 -7.89
N GLN A 241 1.36 8.02 -7.06
CA GLN A 241 2.22 8.38 -5.93
C GLN A 241 1.54 9.38 -5.00
N VAL A 242 0.27 9.12 -4.68
CA VAL A 242 -0.55 9.93 -3.77
C VAL A 242 -0.46 9.30 -2.38
N SER A 243 -0.46 10.13 -1.33
CA SER A 243 -0.35 9.64 0.04
C SER A 243 -1.62 8.92 0.46
N PHE A 244 -1.48 7.70 0.97
CA PHE A 244 -2.60 6.92 1.47
C PHE A 244 -2.93 7.34 2.91
N PRO A 245 -4.20 7.60 3.23
CA PRO A 245 -4.60 8.02 4.57
C PRO A 245 -4.51 6.89 5.61
N HIS A 246 -4.38 7.27 6.87
CA HIS A 246 -4.55 6.34 7.99
C HIS A 246 -6.04 6.09 8.21
N LEU A 247 -6.47 4.87 7.87
CA LEU A 247 -7.84 4.39 8.05
C LEU A 247 -7.89 3.42 9.24
N HIS A 248 -9.08 3.22 9.80
CA HIS A 248 -9.27 2.24 10.86
C HIS A 248 -9.10 0.81 10.30
N GLU A 249 -8.58 -0.13 11.08
CA GLU A 249 -8.28 -1.50 10.63
C GLU A 249 -9.51 -2.28 10.10
N SER A 250 -10.71 -1.88 10.52
CA SER A 250 -11.96 -2.46 10.00
C SER A 250 -12.35 -1.97 8.59
N GLU A 251 -11.64 -0.99 8.05
CA GLU A 251 -11.94 -0.35 6.77
C GLU A 251 -10.98 -0.80 5.67
N VAL A 252 -9.83 -1.37 6.04
CA VAL A 252 -8.71 -1.60 5.14
C VAL A 252 -7.95 -2.87 5.46
N ILE A 253 -7.44 -3.55 4.44
CA ILE A 253 -6.48 -4.64 4.56
C ILE A 253 -5.24 -4.26 3.76
N TYR A 254 -4.08 -4.21 4.44
CA TYR A 254 -2.79 -4.04 3.78
C TYR A 254 -2.23 -5.41 3.45
N LEU A 255 -1.88 -5.65 2.19
CA LEU A 255 -1.39 -6.94 1.70
C LEU A 255 0.04 -6.81 1.21
N ASN A 256 0.92 -7.61 1.81
CA ASN A 256 2.34 -7.60 1.52
C ASN A 256 2.76 -8.90 0.84
N PRO A 257 3.64 -8.88 -0.19
CA PRO A 257 4.09 -10.11 -0.83
C PRO A 257 4.93 -10.96 0.11
N ASN A 258 4.80 -12.29 0.02
CA ASN A 258 5.58 -13.26 0.80
C ASN A 258 6.99 -13.51 0.19
N ASN A 259 7.83 -12.49 -0.01
CA ASN A 259 9.19 -12.66 -0.59
C ASN A 259 10.34 -12.54 0.45
#